data_AF-A0A2Z4G8W2-F1
#
_entry.id   AF-A0A2Z4G8W2-F1
#
_cell.length_a   1.000
_cell.length_b   1.000
_cell.length_c   1.000
_cell.angle_alpha   90.00
_cell.angle_beta   90.00
_cell.angle_gamma   90.00
#
_symmetry.space_group_name_H-M   'P 1'
#
loop_
_entity.id
_entity.type
_entity.pdbx_description
1 polymer ?
#
loop_
_entity_poly.entity_id
_entity_poly.type
_entity_poly.pdbx_seq_one_letter_code
_entity_poly.pdbx_strand_id
1 'polypeptide(L)'
;MKRIDYPDESEIIYLKGVVNYTEFHLKNGRKQVSSSTLRKHHENHSHFLRVSKSHVLNPKYIKRIDSSGSCIVVELKTGNKVQVSRRRQEVLNSYLT
;
A
#
# COMPACT_ATOMS: atom_id res chain seq x y z
N MET A 1 5.54 -25.57 2.83
CA MET A 1 5.40 -24.10 2.72
C MET A 1 4.48 -23.81 1.54
N LYS A 2 3.25 -23.30 1.73
CA LYS A 2 2.37 -23.00 0.58
C LYS A 2 2.97 -21.85 -0.22
N ARG A 3 3.27 -22.09 -1.50
CA ARG A 3 3.69 -21.07 -2.46
C ARG A 3 2.51 -20.12 -2.61
N ILE A 4 2.62 -18.90 -2.09
CA ILE A 4 1.63 -17.85 -2.37
C ILE A 4 1.94 -17.41 -3.79
N ASP A 5 0.98 -17.62 -4.69
CA ASP A 5 1.08 -17.10 -6.05
C ASP A 5 0.81 -15.60 -5.99
N TYR A 6 1.88 -14.82 -6.03
CA TYR A 6 1.80 -13.37 -6.02
C TYR A 6 1.51 -12.88 -7.43
N PRO A 7 0.58 -11.91 -7.59
CA PRO A 7 0.51 -11.14 -8.83
C PRO A 7 1.88 -10.51 -9.13
N ASP A 8 2.15 -10.26 -10.40
CA ASP A 8 3.29 -9.44 -10.80
C ASP A 8 3.21 -8.07 -10.10
N GLU A 9 4.29 -7.61 -9.49
CA GLU A 9 4.32 -6.36 -8.73
C GLU A 9 3.94 -5.13 -9.59
N SER A 10 4.20 -5.19 -10.90
CA SER A 10 3.78 -4.17 -11.85
C SER A 10 2.27 -4.09 -12.02
N GLU A 11 1.52 -5.14 -11.67
CA GLU A 11 0.06 -5.17 -11.67
C GLU A 11 -0.53 -4.62 -10.37
N ILE A 12 0.25 -4.58 -9.28
CA ILE A 12 -0.24 -4.24 -7.94
C ILE A 12 -0.20 -2.73 -7.73
N ILE A 13 -1.36 -2.13 -7.44
CA ILE A 13 -1.48 -0.71 -7.11
C ILE A 13 -1.24 -0.49 -5.61
N TYR A 14 -1.94 -1.26 -4.77
CA TYR A 14 -1.80 -1.19 -3.31
C TYR A 14 -2.33 -2.47 -2.66
N LEU A 15 -1.94 -2.68 -1.41
CA LEU A 15 -2.45 -3.75 -0.57
C LEU A 15 -3.28 -3.14 0.55
N LYS A 16 -4.42 -3.76 0.83
CA LYS A 16 -5.33 -3.37 1.91
C LYS A 16 -5.49 -4.52 2.90
N GLY A 17 -5.17 -4.25 4.16
CA GLY A 17 -5.40 -5.19 5.26
C GLY A 17 -6.86 -5.15 5.70
N VAL A 18 -7.48 -6.33 5.77
CA VAL A 18 -8.87 -6.53 6.22
C VAL A 18 -8.86 -7.62 7.29
N VAL A 19 -8.82 -7.21 8.57
CA VAL A 19 -8.65 -8.09 9.73
C VAL A 19 -7.37 -8.95 9.57
N ASN A 20 -7.49 -10.25 9.30
CA ASN A 20 -6.37 -11.18 9.10
C ASN A 20 -6.10 -11.50 7.63
N TYR A 21 -6.87 -10.89 6.72
CA TYR A 21 -6.75 -11.02 5.28
C TYR A 21 -6.06 -9.79 4.68
N THR A 22 -5.56 -9.97 3.47
CA THR A 22 -5.00 -8.88 2.67
C THR A 22 -5.58 -8.93 1.27
N GLU A 23 -6.14 -7.81 0.82
CA GLU A 23 -6.57 -7.59 -0.55
C GLU A 23 -5.44 -6.95 -1.34
N PHE A 24 -5.07 -7.55 -2.47
CA PHE A 24 -4.21 -6.98 -3.50
C PHE A 24 -5.10 -6.30 -4.53
N HIS A 25 -4.99 -4.99 -4.66
CA HIS A 25 -5.77 -4.20 -5.63
C HIS A 25 -4.94 -4.02 -6.90
N LEU A 26 -5.42 -4.57 -8.01
CA LEU A 26 -4.67 -4.68 -9.27
C LEU A 26 -5.11 -3.63 -10.30
N LYS A 27 -4.22 -3.29 -11.25
CA LYS A 27 -4.45 -2.27 -12.28
C LYS A 27 -5.65 -2.56 -13.19
N ASN A 28 -6.00 -3.84 -13.36
CA ASN A 28 -7.16 -4.28 -14.14
C ASN A 28 -8.50 -4.18 -13.37
N GLY A 29 -8.50 -3.60 -12.16
CA GLY A 29 -9.67 -3.47 -11.31
C GLY A 29 -10.02 -4.72 -10.50
N ARG A 30 -9.33 -5.85 -10.71
CA ARG A 30 -9.53 -7.06 -9.92
C ARG A 30 -8.87 -6.95 -8.55
N LYS A 31 -9.35 -7.78 -7.64
CA LYS A 31 -8.79 -7.94 -6.30
C LYS A 31 -8.44 -9.39 -6.05
N GLN A 32 -7.26 -9.65 -5.51
CA GLN A 32 -6.87 -10.97 -5.03
C GLN A 32 -6.81 -10.95 -3.50
N VAL A 33 -7.42 -11.92 -2.84
CA VAL A 33 -7.45 -11.99 -1.37
C VAL A 33 -6.51 -13.09 -0.89
N SER A 34 -5.64 -12.75 0.06
CA SER A 34 -4.80 -13.71 0.77
C SER A 34 -5.23 -13.81 2.24
N SER A 35 -5.17 -15.02 2.80
CA SER A 35 -5.43 -15.29 4.22
C SER A 35 -4.23 -14.97 5.13
N SER A 36 -3.28 -14.17 4.64
CA SER A 36 -2.10 -13.73 5.39
C SER A 36 -2.19 -12.22 5.68
N THR A 37 -1.53 -11.82 6.75
CA THR A 37 -1.60 -10.44 7.25
C THR A 37 -0.86 -9.47 6.32
N LEU A 38 -1.28 -8.20 6.34
CA LEU A 38 -0.65 -7.13 5.57
C LEU A 38 0.83 -6.95 5.95
N ARG A 39 1.20 -7.25 7.20
CA ARG A 39 2.60 -7.24 7.65
C ARG A 39 3.45 -8.26 6.86
N LYS A 40 3.00 -9.52 6.80
CA LYS A 40 3.72 -10.58 6.09
C LYS A 40 3.87 -10.27 4.60
N HIS A 41 2.87 -9.67 3.98
CA HIS A 41 2.99 -9.27 2.58
C HIS A 41 3.89 -8.07 2.37
N HIS A 42 3.91 -7.10 3.30
CA HIS A 42 4.84 -5.97 3.24
C HIS A 42 6.30 -6.42 3.40
N GLU A 43 6.59 -7.44 4.20
CA GLU A 43 7.93 -8.03 4.29
C GLU A 43 8.42 -8.57 2.94
N ASN A 44 7.51 -9.09 2.10
CA ASN A 44 7.82 -9.54 0.73
C ASN A 44 7.81 -8.40 -0.31
N HIS A 45 7.21 -7.25 0.01
CA HIS A 45 7.15 -6.06 -0.84
C HIS A 45 7.76 -4.87 -0.07
N SER A 46 8.98 -5.04 0.43
CA SER A 46 9.60 -4.11 1.37
C SER A 46 9.78 -2.70 0.81
N HIS A 47 9.92 -2.59 -0.52
CA HIS A 47 10.01 -1.34 -1.26
C HIS A 47 8.66 -0.62 -1.43
N PHE A 48 7.53 -1.27 -1.08
CA PHE A 48 6.24 -0.59 -1.02
C PHE A 48 6.12 0.22 0.28
N LEU A 49 5.33 1.29 0.23
CA LEU A 49 5.20 2.26 1.32
C LEU A 49 4.07 1.86 2.26
N ARG A 50 4.41 1.38 3.46
CA ARG A 50 3.42 1.12 4.52
C ARG A 50 3.02 2.42 5.21
N VAL A 51 1.95 3.04 4.71
CA VAL A 51 1.46 4.37 5.14
C VAL A 51 0.45 4.33 6.29
N SER A 52 -0.20 3.18 6.54
CA SER A 52 -1.14 3.03 7.67
C SER A 52 -1.19 1.60 8.20
N LYS A 53 -1.98 1.36 9.25
CA LYS A 53 -2.20 -0.01 9.77
C LYS A 53 -2.85 -0.92 8.73
N SER A 54 -3.60 -0.38 7.77
CA SER A 54 -4.38 -1.14 6.79
C SER A 54 -3.99 -0.89 5.34
N HIS A 55 -3.00 -0.04 5.04
CA HIS A 55 -2.60 0.26 3.66
C HIS A 55 -1.08 0.21 3.46
N VAL A 56 -0.68 -0.48 2.39
CA VAL A 56 0.65 -0.48 1.78
C VAL A 56 0.49 -0.01 0.35
N LEU A 57 1.20 1.04 -0.08
CA LEU A 57 1.06 1.62 -1.41
C LEU A 57 2.25 1.25 -2.28
N ASN A 58 2.01 0.90 -3.55
CA ASN A 58 3.09 0.82 -4.53
C ASN A 58 3.48 2.26 -4.95
N PRO A 59 4.72 2.71 -4.71
CA PRO A 59 5.15 4.08 -5.02
C PRO A 59 5.00 4.42 -6.51
N LYS A 60 5.12 3.44 -7.41
CA LYS A 60 4.94 3.63 -8.87
C LYS A 60 3.54 4.12 -9.25
N TYR A 61 2.56 3.90 -8.37
CA TYR A 61 1.16 4.26 -8.56
C TYR A 61 0.73 5.49 -7.77
N ILE A 62 1.64 6.16 -7.07
CA ILE A 62 1.35 7.45 -6.43
C ILE A 62 1.24 8.51 -7.52
N LYS A 63 0.19 9.33 -7.42
CA LYS A 63 -0.04 10.48 -8.30
C LYS A 63 0.43 11.77 -7.64
N ARG A 64 0.07 11.98 -6.37
CA ARG A 64 0.57 13.10 -5.56
C ARG A 64 0.47 12.79 -4.08
N ILE A 65 1.21 13.56 -3.30
CA ILE A 65 1.17 13.55 -1.84
C ILE A 65 0.79 14.96 -1.41
N ASP A 66 -0.34 15.08 -0.74
CA ASP A 66 -0.85 16.34 -0.21
C ASP A 66 -0.59 16.38 1.31
N SER A 67 0.04 17.44 1.79
CA SER A 67 0.30 17.67 3.21
C SER A 67 -0.36 18.95 3.67
N SER A 68 -1.14 18.88 4.75
CA SER A 68 -1.76 20.02 5.41
C SER A 68 -1.60 19.89 6.92
N GLY A 69 -0.65 20.66 7.46
CA GLY A 69 -0.24 20.56 8.87
C GLY A 69 0.25 19.15 9.20
N SER A 70 -0.42 18.48 10.14
CA SER A 70 -0.12 17.10 10.55
C SER A 70 -0.92 16.05 9.77
N CYS A 71 -1.66 16.43 8.74
CA CYS A 71 -2.42 15.51 7.89
C CYS A 71 -1.68 15.31 6.57
N ILE A 72 -1.36 14.06 6.23
CA ILE A 72 -0.81 13.70 4.92
C ILE A 72 -1.77 12.74 4.23
N VAL A 73 -2.09 13.01 2.98
CA VAL A 73 -2.95 12.20 2.13
C VAL A 73 -2.20 11.87 0.84
N VAL A 74 -2.21 10.60 0.47
CA VAL A 74 -1.64 10.13 -0.80
C VAL A 74 -2.78 9.88 -1.78
N GLU A 75 -2.74 10.53 -2.94
CA GLU A 75 -3.63 10.23 -4.06
C GLU A 75 -2.93 9.25 -5.00
N LEU A 76 -3.61 8.14 -5.30
CA LEU A 76 -3.16 7.13 -6.27
C LEU A 76 -3.61 7.51 -7.68
N LYS A 77 -2.95 6.96 -8.71
CA LYS A 77 -3.31 7.14 -10.13
C LYS A 77 -4.74 6.69 -10.45
N THR A 78 -5.32 5.80 -9.64
CA THR A 78 -6.73 5.37 -9.75
C THR A 78 -7.74 6.38 -9.18
N GLY A 79 -7.28 7.47 -8.55
CA GLY A 79 -8.12 8.44 -7.86
C GLY A 79 -8.42 8.11 -6.40
N ASN A 80 -8.00 6.92 -5.92
CA ASN A 80 -8.12 6.57 -4.50
C ASN A 80 -7.24 7.49 -3.65
N LYS A 81 -7.79 7.99 -2.54
CA LYS A 81 -7.07 8.79 -1.55
C LYS A 81 -6.86 7.98 -0.27
N VAL A 82 -5.62 7.93 0.20
CA VAL A 82 -5.23 7.18 1.40
C VAL A 82 -4.58 8.12 2.39
N GLN A 83 -5.20 8.27 3.57
CA GLN A 83 -4.62 9.04 4.66
C GLN A 83 -3.46 8.27 5.30
N VAL A 84 -2.34 8.96 5.50
CA VAL A 84 -1.16 8.45 6.18
C VAL A 84 -1.37 8.57 7.68
N SER A 85 -1.13 7.48 8.41
CA SER A 85 -1.20 7.55 9.87
C SER A 85 -0.05 8.38 10.42
N ARG A 86 -0.29 9.17 11.48
CA ARG A 86 0.73 10.06 12.10
C ARG A 86 2.07 9.35 12.35
N ARG A 87 2.04 8.13 12.91
CA ARG A 87 3.22 7.30 13.21
C ARG A 87 4.01 6.83 11.98
N ARG A 88 3.50 7.04 10.77
CA ARG A 88 4.08 6.56 9.49
C ARG A 88 4.32 7.70 8.51
N GLN A 89 4.26 8.96 8.96
CA GLN A 89 4.56 10.11 8.11
C GLN A 89 6.03 10.13 7.70
N GLU A 90 6.93 9.72 8.60
CA GLU A 90 8.36 9.61 8.33
C GLU A 90 8.69 8.70 7.14
N VAL A 91 7.89 7.66 6.89
CA VAL A 91 8.04 6.76 5.73
C VAL A 91 8.00 7.53 4.41
N LEU A 92 7.18 8.58 4.32
CA LEU A 92 7.12 9.41 3.11
C LEU A 92 8.26 10.41 3.04
N ASN A 93 8.71 10.96 4.18
CA ASN A 93 9.85 11.88 4.21
C ASN A 93 11.12 11.17 3.73
N SER A 94 11.37 9.93 4.18
CA SER A 94 12.48 9.11 3.71
C SER A 94 12.37 8.72 2.24
N TYR A 95 11.16 8.69 1.67
CA TYR A 95 10.95 8.38 0.25
C TYR A 95 11.16 9.59 -0.67
N LEU A 96 10.93 10.80 -0.17
CA LEU A 96 11.03 12.05 -0.94
C LEU A 96 12.43 12.69 -0.89
N THR A 97 13.36 12.14 -0.11
CA THR A 97 14.74 12.61 0.06
C THR A 97 15.68 11.74 -0.77
#